data_AF-A0A7V8WST2-F1
#
_entry.id   AF-A0A7V8WST2-F1
#
_cell.length_a   1.000
_cell.length_b   1.000
_cell.length_c   1.000
_cell.angle_alpha   90.00
_cell.angle_beta   90.00
_cell.angle_gamma   90.00
#
_symmetry.space_group_name_H-M   'P 1'
#
loop_
_entity.id
_entity.type
_entity.pdbx_description
1 polymer ?
#
loop_
_entity_poly.entity_id
_entity_poly.type
_entity_poly.pdbx_seq_one_letter_code
_entity_poly.pdbx_strand_id
1 'polypeptide(L)'
;MAHLALALLGPARIARGDEPVTTLGAGKALALLAYLAVTPDRPRPRESLAALLWPEQPEENARHSLRQALTTLRKAIGDPAAPPHLLVTRDAVTFNGASDYQLDSAEFGRLLEVCREHPHRHPDACAACAERLERATRLVRGEFLAGVVLDESEELEEWLRAWRDRLQRQTLAALTLLVA
;
A
#
# COMPACT_ATOMS: atom_id res chain seq x y z
N MET A 1 0.05 18.72 -11.60
CA MET A 1 0.30 17.98 -10.34
C MET A 1 0.46 16.52 -10.72
N ALA A 2 1.51 15.84 -10.23
CA ALA A 2 1.76 14.45 -10.62
C ALA A 2 0.96 13.55 -9.69
N HIS A 3 -0.21 13.12 -10.12
CA HIS A 3 -1.05 12.18 -9.38
C HIS A 3 -0.36 10.81 -9.29
N LEU A 4 -0.23 10.23 -8.10
CA LEU A 4 0.34 8.89 -7.92
C LEU A 4 -0.75 7.85 -7.66
N ALA A 5 -0.98 6.94 -8.59
CA ALA A 5 -1.92 5.83 -8.40
C ALA A 5 -1.16 4.56 -7.97
N LEU A 6 -1.57 3.99 -6.82
CA LEU A 6 -1.04 2.77 -6.24
C LEU A 6 -2.15 1.71 -6.20
N ALA A 7 -2.02 0.69 -7.03
CA ALA A 7 -2.94 -0.44 -7.03
C ALA A 7 -2.22 -1.70 -6.51
N LEU A 8 -2.40 -2.00 -5.23
CA LEU A 8 -1.71 -3.04 -4.47
C LEU A 8 -2.58 -4.27 -4.17
N LEU A 9 -3.90 -4.21 -4.39
CA LEU A 9 -4.83 -5.33 -4.21
C LEU A 9 -4.80 -6.24 -5.45
N GLY A 10 -3.75 -7.04 -5.56
CA GLY A 10 -3.39 -7.86 -6.73
C GLY A 10 -1.94 -7.62 -7.15
N PRO A 11 -1.57 -7.96 -8.41
CA PRO A 11 -0.28 -7.59 -8.95
C PRO A 11 -0.09 -6.07 -8.86
N ALA A 12 1.02 -5.65 -8.26
CA ALA A 12 1.28 -4.24 -8.02
C ALA A 12 1.30 -3.46 -9.34
N ARG A 13 0.51 -2.39 -9.41
CA ARG A 13 0.57 -1.41 -10.50
C ARG A 13 0.75 -0.03 -9.90
N ILE A 14 1.74 0.68 -10.40
CA ILE A 14 2.06 2.04 -10.00
C ILE A 14 1.97 2.90 -11.26
N ALA A 15 1.29 4.03 -11.18
CA ALA A 15 1.24 5.00 -12.27
C ALA A 15 1.43 6.42 -11.75
N ARG A 16 2.08 7.23 -12.55
CA ARG A 16 2.25 8.67 -12.34
C ARG A 16 1.45 9.40 -13.42
N GLY A 17 0.31 9.96 -13.05
CA GLY A 17 -0.71 10.36 -14.00
C GLY A 17 -1.10 9.16 -14.86
N ASP A 18 -1.01 9.30 -16.17
CA ASP A 18 -1.30 8.22 -17.12
C ASP A 18 -0.08 7.33 -17.45
N GLU A 19 1.09 7.62 -16.88
CA GLU A 19 2.33 6.91 -17.19
C GLU A 19 2.57 5.75 -16.20
N PRO A 20 2.61 4.48 -16.65
CA PRO A 20 2.90 3.35 -15.78
C PRO A 20 4.38 3.36 -15.35
N VAL A 21 4.61 3.15 -14.06
CA VAL A 21 5.95 3.05 -13.47
C VAL A 21 6.40 1.58 -13.50
N THR A 22 7.24 1.23 -14.46
CA THR A 22 7.75 -0.15 -14.66
C THR A 22 9.14 -0.38 -14.06
N THR A 23 9.81 0.68 -13.63
CA THR A 23 11.17 0.61 -13.06
C THR A 23 11.21 0.00 -11.66
N LEU A 24 10.08 -0.06 -10.98
CA LEU A 24 9.93 -0.73 -9.69
C LEU A 24 9.55 -2.18 -9.95
N GLY A 25 10.55 -3.06 -10.03
CA GLY A 25 10.33 -4.50 -10.06
C GLY A 25 9.70 -5.02 -8.77
N ALA A 26 9.32 -6.31 -8.78
CA ALA A 26 8.74 -7.01 -7.63
C ALA A 26 9.78 -7.33 -6.54
N GLY A 27 10.33 -6.29 -5.89
CA GLY A 27 11.36 -6.44 -4.87
C GLY A 27 11.25 -5.44 -3.73
N LYS A 28 12.32 -5.32 -2.93
CA LYS A 28 12.36 -4.53 -1.68
C LYS A 28 12.00 -3.06 -1.84
N ALA A 29 12.27 -2.45 -3.00
CA ALA A 29 11.84 -1.07 -3.27
C ALA A 29 10.30 -0.97 -3.33
N LEU A 30 9.64 -1.85 -4.08
CA LEU A 30 8.17 -1.92 -4.12
C LEU A 30 7.59 -2.25 -2.74
N ALA A 31 8.18 -3.20 -2.01
CA ALA A 31 7.74 -3.55 -0.67
C ALA A 31 7.86 -2.36 0.30
N LEU A 32 8.97 -1.60 0.25
CA LEU A 32 9.15 -0.37 1.03
C LEU A 32 8.07 0.68 0.71
N LEU A 33 7.77 0.90 -0.57
CA LEU A 33 6.71 1.84 -0.96
C LEU A 33 5.36 1.41 -0.42
N ALA A 34 4.99 0.14 -0.59
CA ALA A 34 3.74 -0.41 -0.09
C ALA A 34 3.66 -0.30 1.44
N TYR A 35 4.73 -0.68 2.15
CA TYR A 35 4.84 -0.61 3.61
C TYR A 35 4.60 0.81 4.15
N LEU A 36 5.20 1.81 3.49
CA LEU A 36 5.00 3.21 3.86
C LEU A 36 3.59 3.70 3.48
N ALA A 37 3.10 3.37 2.28
CA ALA A 37 1.84 3.86 1.74
C ALA A 37 0.60 3.35 2.50
N VAL A 38 0.64 2.11 3.02
CA VAL A 38 -0.47 1.56 3.81
C VAL A 38 -0.53 2.11 5.25
N THR A 39 0.49 2.84 5.68
CA THR A 39 0.51 3.58 6.95
C THR A 39 1.01 5.03 6.74
N PRO A 40 0.23 5.84 6.00
CA PRO A 40 0.63 7.21 5.69
C PRO A 40 0.75 8.06 6.95
N ASP A 41 1.52 9.15 6.86
CA ASP A 41 1.74 10.14 7.94
C ASP A 41 2.36 9.58 9.23
N ARG A 42 2.88 8.36 9.19
CA ARG A 42 3.65 7.76 10.29
C ARG A 42 5.14 7.74 9.97
N PRO A 43 5.97 8.55 10.67
CA PRO A 43 7.41 8.52 10.51
C PRO A 43 7.98 7.14 10.87
N ARG A 44 8.76 6.58 9.94
CA ARG A 44 9.50 5.32 10.14
C ARG A 44 10.98 5.62 10.25
N PRO A 45 11.65 5.27 11.37
CA PRO A 45 13.08 5.45 11.50
C PRO A 45 13.82 4.71 10.39
N ARG A 46 14.83 5.35 9.80
CA ARG A 46 15.62 4.77 8.71
C ARG A 46 16.35 3.51 9.16
N GLU A 47 16.77 3.47 10.42
CA GLU A 47 17.44 2.31 11.01
C GLU A 47 16.48 1.12 11.07
N SER A 48 15.25 1.34 11.55
CA SER A 48 14.20 0.32 11.57
C SER A 48 13.83 -0.16 10.16
N LEU A 49 13.73 0.75 9.18
CA LEU A 49 13.48 0.36 7.79
C LEU A 49 14.65 -0.45 7.21
N ALA A 50 15.89 -0.08 7.52
CA ALA A 50 17.06 -0.81 7.04
C ALA A 50 17.09 -2.24 7.63
N ALA A 51 16.85 -2.37 8.93
CA ALA A 51 16.77 -3.68 9.61
C ALA A 51 15.60 -4.53 9.11
N LEU A 52 14.43 -3.91 8.90
CA LEU A 52 13.24 -4.59 8.38
C LEU A 52 13.46 -5.14 6.96
N LEU A 53 14.09 -4.38 6.08
CA LEU A 53 14.25 -4.78 4.67
C LEU A 53 15.52 -5.59 4.39
N TRP A 54 16.58 -5.46 5.20
CA TRP A 54 17.85 -6.17 5.01
C TRP A 54 18.42 -6.67 6.35
N PRO A 55 17.72 -7.58 7.06
CA PRO A 55 18.13 -8.05 8.38
C PRO A 55 19.46 -8.82 8.36
N GLU A 56 19.75 -9.55 7.28
CA GLU A 56 20.97 -10.34 7.13
C GLU A 56 22.21 -9.49 6.78
N GLN A 57 22.05 -8.20 6.52
CA GLN A 57 23.16 -7.32 6.17
C GLN A 57 23.72 -6.61 7.41
N PRO A 58 25.05 -6.40 7.47
CA PRO A 58 25.62 -5.46 8.43
C PRO A 58 24.95 -4.09 8.32
N GLU A 59 24.79 -3.42 9.46
CA GLU A 59 24.01 -2.18 9.59
C GLU A 59 24.41 -1.09 8.58
N GLU A 60 25.71 -0.93 8.30
CA GLU A 60 26.22 0.02 7.31
C GLU A 60 25.76 -0.31 5.88
N ASN A 61 25.79 -1.60 5.52
CA ASN A 61 25.33 -2.10 4.23
C ASN A 61 23.81 -1.98 4.10
N ALA A 62 23.06 -2.32 5.14
CA ALA A 62 21.61 -2.17 5.18
C ALA A 62 21.19 -0.69 4.99
N ARG A 63 21.87 0.24 5.67
CA ARG A 63 21.66 1.68 5.47
C ARG A 63 22.02 2.14 4.06
N HIS A 64 23.08 1.59 3.46
CA HIS A 64 23.44 1.87 2.08
C HIS A 64 22.35 1.39 1.10
N SER A 65 21.90 0.16 1.25
CA SER A 65 20.80 -0.43 0.48
C SER A 65 19.51 0.38 0.60
N LEU A 66 19.17 0.85 1.81
CA LEU A 66 18.02 1.74 2.03
C LEU A 66 18.16 3.06 1.26
N ARG A 67 19.35 3.70 1.26
CA ARG A 67 19.58 4.93 0.50
C ARG A 67 19.39 4.71 -1.00
N GLN A 68 19.89 3.59 -1.53
CA GLN A 68 19.71 3.24 -2.94
C GLN A 68 18.23 2.99 -3.27
N ALA A 69 17.53 2.19 -2.46
CA ALA A 69 16.11 1.91 -2.64
C ALA A 69 15.26 3.18 -2.61
N LEU A 70 15.50 4.09 -1.66
CA LEU A 70 14.83 5.39 -1.60
C LEU A 70 15.13 6.25 -2.83
N THR A 71 16.37 6.24 -3.32
CA THR A 71 16.72 6.99 -4.55
C THR A 71 15.96 6.46 -5.76
N THR A 72 15.91 5.14 -5.92
CA THR A 72 15.14 4.48 -6.99
C THR A 72 13.65 4.79 -6.86
N LEU A 73 13.09 4.72 -5.65
CA LEU A 73 11.69 5.02 -5.37
C LEU A 73 11.32 6.45 -5.73
N ARG A 74 12.08 7.44 -5.25
CA ARG A 74 11.83 8.86 -5.50
C ARG A 74 11.84 9.19 -7.00
N LYS A 75 12.76 8.58 -7.75
CA LYS A 75 12.81 8.72 -9.22
C LYS A 75 11.57 8.10 -9.87
N ALA A 76 11.22 6.89 -9.45
CA ALA A 76 10.12 6.12 -10.04
C ALA A 76 8.76 6.79 -9.83
N ILE A 77 8.47 7.27 -8.61
CA ILE A 77 7.17 7.88 -8.28
C ILE A 77 7.08 9.37 -8.67
N GLY A 78 8.16 9.97 -9.19
CA GLY A 78 8.17 11.38 -9.56
C GLY A 78 8.11 12.34 -8.37
N ASP A 79 9.02 12.16 -7.42
CA ASP A 79 9.07 12.88 -6.14
C ASP A 79 9.73 14.30 -6.13
N PRO A 80 9.72 15.10 -7.22
CA PRO A 80 9.69 16.55 -7.05
C PRO A 80 8.28 17.14 -7.22
N ALA A 81 7.23 16.31 -7.13
CA ALA A 81 5.86 16.79 -6.97
C ALA A 81 5.74 17.71 -5.73
N ALA A 82 4.89 18.74 -5.82
CA ALA A 82 4.60 19.64 -4.71
C ALA A 82 3.12 19.48 -4.31
N PRO A 83 2.81 18.96 -3.10
CA PRO A 83 3.75 18.42 -2.10
C PRO A 83 4.31 17.03 -2.48
N PRO A 84 5.50 16.64 -1.97
CA PRO A 84 6.18 15.39 -2.35
C PRO A 84 5.45 14.16 -1.81
N HIS A 85 5.58 13.00 -2.46
CA HIS A 85 4.95 11.75 -2.01
C HIS A 85 5.71 11.14 -0.82
N LEU A 86 7.02 11.38 -0.72
CA LEU A 86 7.84 10.91 0.39
C LEU A 86 8.47 12.08 1.14
N LEU A 87 8.22 12.15 2.45
CA LEU A 87 8.95 13.03 3.36
C LEU A 87 10.17 12.27 3.87
N VAL A 88 11.33 12.60 3.31
CA VAL A 88 12.60 11.97 3.67
C VAL A 88 13.43 12.95 4.51
N THR A 89 13.66 12.59 5.77
CA THR A 89 14.55 13.32 6.68
C THR A 89 15.85 12.53 6.92
N ARG A 90 16.73 13.10 7.75
CA ARG A 90 17.95 12.41 8.20
C ARG A 90 17.63 11.13 8.98
N ASP A 91 16.55 11.13 9.76
CA ASP A 91 16.29 10.06 10.74
C ASP A 91 15.09 9.19 10.36
N ALA A 92 14.16 9.72 9.57
CA ALA A 92 12.93 9.01 9.22
C ALA A 92 12.48 9.18 7.76
N VAL A 93 11.65 8.24 7.32
CA VAL A 93 10.91 8.28 6.05
C VAL A 93 9.42 8.18 6.35
N THR A 94 8.62 9.01 5.69
CA THR A 94 7.15 9.01 5.82
C THR A 94 6.53 9.07 4.44
N PHE A 95 5.46 8.30 4.21
CA PHE A 95 4.59 8.52 3.06
C PHE A 95 3.68 9.71 3.36
N ASN A 96 3.69 10.72 2.51
CA ASN A 96 2.97 11.97 2.71
C ASN A 96 1.48 11.80 2.36
N GLY A 97 0.62 11.70 3.38
CA GLY A 97 -0.83 11.61 3.21
C GLY A 97 -1.45 12.89 2.61
N ALA A 98 -0.76 14.02 2.67
CA ALA A 98 -1.18 15.27 2.04
C ALA A 98 -0.76 15.39 0.56
N SER A 99 -0.07 14.38 0.00
CA SER A 99 0.27 14.36 -1.42
C SER A 99 -0.91 13.96 -2.31
N ASP A 100 -0.82 14.24 -3.61
CA ASP A 100 -1.85 13.84 -4.57
C ASP A 100 -1.67 12.37 -4.97
N TYR A 101 -2.32 11.46 -4.26
CA TYR A 101 -2.24 10.02 -4.53
C TYR A 101 -3.59 9.31 -4.40
N GLN A 102 -3.68 8.15 -5.02
CA GLN A 102 -4.72 7.16 -4.82
C GLN A 102 -4.09 5.84 -4.38
N LEU A 103 -4.71 5.19 -3.40
CA LEU A 103 -4.32 3.88 -2.91
C LEU A 103 -5.56 2.99 -2.84
N ASP A 104 -5.59 1.92 -3.62
CA ASP A 104 -6.75 1.02 -3.71
C ASP A 104 -7.09 0.35 -2.37
N SER A 105 -6.08 0.00 -1.56
CA SER A 105 -6.30 -0.57 -0.22
C SER A 105 -6.91 0.44 0.77
N ALA A 106 -6.57 1.72 0.66
CA ALA A 106 -7.18 2.78 1.46
C ALA A 106 -8.63 3.04 1.03
N GLU A 107 -8.88 3.10 -0.29
CA GLU A 107 -10.23 3.25 -0.84
C GLU A 107 -11.12 2.06 -0.48
N PHE A 108 -10.59 0.83 -0.56
CA PHE A 108 -11.27 -0.38 -0.12
C PHE A 108 -11.67 -0.28 1.35
N GLY A 109 -10.73 0.05 2.24
CA GLY A 109 -11.00 0.22 3.67
C GLY A 109 -12.07 1.29 3.93
N ARG A 110 -11.98 2.44 3.25
CA ARG A 110 -12.94 3.54 3.36
C ARG A 110 -14.35 3.13 2.95
N LEU A 111 -14.50 2.39 1.84
CA LEU A 111 -15.81 1.91 1.38
C LEU A 111 -16.45 0.97 2.40
N LEU A 112 -15.66 0.06 3.00
CA LEU A 112 -16.15 -0.83 4.06
C LEU A 112 -16.55 -0.07 5.32
N GLU A 113 -15.76 0.92 5.73
CA GLU A 113 -16.05 1.72 6.93
C GLU A 113 -17.34 2.53 6.75
N VAL A 114 -17.53 3.17 5.60
CA VAL A 114 -18.77 3.89 5.28
C VAL A 114 -19.98 2.95 5.34
N CYS A 115 -19.86 1.70 4.86
CA CYS A 115 -20.96 0.74 4.94
C CYS A 115 -21.29 0.32 6.39
N ARG A 116 -20.31 0.27 7.28
CA ARG A 116 -20.48 -0.06 8.70
C ARG A 116 -21.14 1.07 9.48
N GLU A 117 -20.75 2.31 9.20
CA GLU A 117 -21.30 3.50 9.86
C GLU A 117 -22.65 3.95 9.26
N HIS A 118 -23.00 3.48 8.07
CA HIS A 118 -24.25 3.82 7.41
C HIS A 118 -25.47 3.30 8.20
N PRO A 119 -26.45 4.16 8.55
CA PRO A 119 -27.67 3.73 9.21
C PRO A 119 -28.51 2.80 8.31
N HIS A 120 -28.83 1.60 8.81
CA HIS A 120 -29.59 0.61 8.06
C HIS A 120 -30.99 0.44 8.63
N ARG A 121 -32.00 0.53 7.76
CA ARG A 121 -33.35 0.03 8.08
C ARG A 121 -33.47 -1.46 7.79
N HIS A 122 -32.89 -1.90 6.67
CA HIS A 122 -32.75 -3.30 6.26
C HIS A 122 -31.35 -3.47 5.64
N PRO A 123 -30.36 -3.98 6.41
CA PRO A 123 -28.98 -4.12 5.93
C PRO A 123 -28.86 -4.87 4.61
N ASP A 124 -29.62 -5.96 4.46
CA ASP A 124 -29.58 -6.86 3.30
C ASP A 124 -30.23 -6.24 2.04
N ALA A 125 -30.99 -5.14 2.19
CA ALA A 125 -31.65 -4.44 1.09
C ALA A 125 -31.10 -3.01 0.87
N CYS A 126 -29.96 -2.68 1.49
CA CYS A 126 -29.40 -1.34 1.44
C CYS A 126 -28.66 -1.10 0.11
N ALA A 127 -29.36 -0.58 -0.90
CA ALA A 127 -28.80 -0.31 -2.23
C ALA A 127 -27.51 0.54 -2.20
N ALA A 128 -27.45 1.55 -1.31
CA ALA A 128 -26.27 2.39 -1.17
C ALA A 128 -25.05 1.63 -0.64
N CYS A 129 -25.25 0.63 0.23
CA CYS A 129 -24.15 -0.22 0.70
C CYS A 129 -23.81 -1.32 -0.31
N ALA A 130 -24.79 -1.86 -1.03
CA ALA A 130 -24.53 -2.78 -2.14
C ALA A 130 -23.59 -2.15 -3.19
N GLU A 131 -23.89 -0.93 -3.67
CA GLU A 131 -23.05 -0.24 -4.66
C GLU A 131 -21.61 -0.04 -4.15
N ARG A 132 -21.45 0.37 -2.88
CA ARG A 132 -20.14 0.58 -2.26
C ARG A 132 -19.36 -0.73 -2.10
N LEU A 133 -20.03 -1.80 -1.68
CA LEU A 133 -19.42 -3.13 -1.57
C LEU A 133 -19.02 -3.67 -2.94
N GLU A 134 -19.84 -3.51 -3.98
CA GLU A 134 -19.49 -3.87 -5.37
C GLU A 134 -18.30 -3.07 -5.89
N ARG A 135 -18.20 -1.77 -5.55
CA ARG A 135 -17.02 -0.98 -5.88
C ARG A 135 -15.79 -1.46 -5.12
N ALA A 136 -15.92 -1.80 -3.84
CA ALA A 136 -14.81 -2.29 -3.02
C ALA A 136 -14.28 -3.63 -3.56
N THR A 137 -15.15 -4.59 -3.87
CA THR A 137 -14.73 -5.90 -4.38
C THR A 137 -14.08 -5.81 -5.76
N ARG A 138 -14.50 -4.86 -6.63
CA ARG A 138 -13.84 -4.59 -7.92
C ARG A 138 -12.40 -4.09 -7.80
N LEU A 139 -12.01 -3.47 -6.68
CA LEU A 139 -10.63 -3.07 -6.45
C LEU A 139 -9.71 -4.29 -6.22
N VAL A 140 -10.27 -5.40 -5.72
CA VAL A 140 -9.53 -6.62 -5.41
C VAL A 140 -9.30 -7.43 -6.69
N ARG A 141 -8.08 -7.38 -7.22
CA ARG A 141 -7.66 -8.12 -8.43
C ARG A 141 -6.86 -9.39 -8.11
N GLY A 142 -6.61 -9.64 -6.83
CA GLY A 142 -5.83 -10.77 -6.32
C GLY A 142 -5.39 -10.51 -4.88
N GLU A 143 -4.48 -11.34 -4.37
CA GLU A 143 -3.85 -11.11 -3.07
C GLU A 143 -3.05 -9.79 -3.06
N PHE A 144 -2.92 -9.19 -1.88
CA PHE A 144 -2.12 -7.98 -1.72
C PHE A 144 -0.67 -8.20 -2.15
N LEU A 145 -0.16 -7.34 -3.04
CA LEU A 145 1.14 -7.48 -3.69
C LEU A 145 1.35 -8.89 -4.29
N ALA A 146 0.38 -9.37 -5.07
CA ALA A 146 0.46 -10.68 -5.71
C ALA A 146 1.74 -10.83 -6.54
N GLY A 147 2.41 -11.97 -6.38
CA GLY A 147 3.69 -12.26 -7.05
C GLY A 147 4.92 -11.59 -6.43
N VAL A 148 4.77 -10.80 -5.36
CA VAL A 148 5.91 -10.31 -4.56
C VAL A 148 6.33 -11.38 -3.56
N VAL A 149 7.63 -11.63 -3.52
CA VAL A 149 8.33 -12.67 -2.75
C VAL A 149 9.46 -11.99 -1.98
N LEU A 150 9.56 -12.19 -0.66
CA LEU A 150 10.38 -11.38 0.27
C LEU A 150 11.25 -12.23 1.22
N ASP A 151 11.84 -13.29 0.68
CA ASP A 151 12.53 -14.40 1.37
C ASP A 151 13.73 -14.01 2.24
N GLU A 152 14.15 -12.75 2.14
CA GLU A 152 15.33 -12.21 2.80
C GLU A 152 14.98 -11.45 4.10
N SER A 153 13.72 -11.45 4.53
CA SER A 153 13.28 -10.84 5.80
C SER A 153 12.01 -11.47 6.36
N GLU A 154 12.17 -12.22 7.45
CA GLU A 154 11.06 -12.88 8.16
C GLU A 154 10.00 -11.87 8.65
N GLU A 155 10.42 -10.74 9.22
CA GLU A 155 9.50 -9.70 9.72
C GLU A 155 8.68 -9.08 8.57
N LEU A 156 9.31 -8.87 7.41
CA LEU A 156 8.61 -8.31 6.25
C LEU A 156 7.68 -9.33 5.59
N GLU A 157 8.06 -10.62 5.58
CA GLU A 157 7.18 -11.70 5.15
C GLU A 157 5.98 -11.86 6.08
N GLU A 158 6.17 -11.80 7.40
CA GLU A 158 5.08 -11.85 8.37
C GLU A 158 4.14 -10.67 8.19
N TRP A 159 4.67 -9.47 8.00
CA TRP A 159 3.88 -8.28 7.65
C TRP A 159 3.06 -8.51 6.37
N LEU A 160 3.68 -9.04 5.31
CA LEU A 160 3.00 -9.31 4.04
C LEU A 160 1.87 -10.34 4.21
N ARG A 161 2.15 -11.45 4.93
CA ARG A 161 1.17 -12.49 5.27
C ARG A 161 0.00 -11.92 6.05
N ALA A 162 0.26 -11.15 7.12
CA ALA A 162 -0.77 -10.54 7.94
C ALA A 162 -1.68 -9.58 7.14
N TRP A 163 -1.11 -8.81 6.20
CA TRP A 163 -1.88 -7.95 5.30
C TRP A 163 -2.73 -8.74 4.32
N ARG A 164 -2.18 -9.78 3.69
CA ARG A 164 -2.93 -10.67 2.78
C ARG A 164 -4.12 -11.32 3.49
N ASP A 165 -3.89 -11.88 4.67
CA ASP A 165 -4.93 -12.53 5.49
C ASP A 165 -6.03 -11.54 5.88
N ARG A 166 -5.65 -10.34 6.33
CA ARG A 166 -6.61 -9.29 6.70
C ARG A 166 -7.50 -8.92 5.51
N LEU A 167 -6.89 -8.64 4.35
CA LEU A 167 -7.62 -8.23 3.15
C LEU A 167 -8.49 -9.35 2.61
N GLN A 168 -8.03 -10.60 2.67
CA GLN A 168 -8.83 -11.76 2.29
C GLN A 168 -10.08 -11.89 3.17
N ARG A 169 -9.94 -11.81 4.50
CA ARG A 169 -11.08 -11.85 5.43
C ARG A 169 -12.08 -10.73 5.16
N GLN A 170 -11.60 -9.51 4.94
CA GLN A 170 -12.46 -8.35 4.64
C GLN A 170 -13.18 -8.50 3.29
N THR A 171 -12.50 -9.03 2.27
CA THR A 171 -13.08 -9.27 0.95
C THR A 171 -14.17 -10.33 1.00
N LEU A 172 -13.93 -11.44 1.69
CA LEU A 172 -14.94 -12.49 1.87
C LEU A 172 -16.17 -11.96 2.60
N ALA A 173 -15.98 -11.22 3.69
CA ALA A 173 -17.09 -10.60 4.42
C ALA A 173 -17.91 -9.64 3.54
N ALA A 174 -17.23 -8.82 2.71
CA ALA A 174 -17.91 -7.91 1.78
C ALA A 174 -18.72 -8.66 0.71
N LEU A 175 -18.17 -9.76 0.16
CA LEU A 175 -18.88 -10.61 -0.82
C LEU A 175 -20.09 -11.31 -0.20
N THR A 176 -19.99 -11.80 1.04
CA THR A 176 -21.13 -12.41 1.73
C THR A 176 -22.30 -11.44 1.87
N LEU A 177 -22.03 -10.17 2.18
CA LEU A 177 -23.07 -9.14 2.30
C LEU A 177 -23.70 -8.74 0.95
N LEU A 178 -23.07 -9.03 -0.19
CA LEU A 178 -23.62 -8.76 -1.52
C LEU A 178 -24.54 -9.86 -2.03
N VAL A 179 -24.42 -11.07 -1.48
CA VAL A 179 -25.18 -12.26 -1.91
C VAL A 179 -26.36 -12.55 -0.97
N ALA A 180 -26.38 -11.95 0.22
CA ALA A 180 -27.47 -12.02 1.20
C ALA A 180 -28.69 -11.21 0.74
#